data_AF-A0A969GMF8-F1
#
_entry.id   AF-A0A969GMF8-F1
#
_cell.length_a   1.000
_cell.length_b   1.000
_cell.length_c   1.000
_cell.angle_alpha   90.00
_cell.angle_beta   90.00
_cell.angle_gamma   90.00
#
_symmetry.space_group_name_H-M   'P 1'
#
loop_
_entity.id
_entity.type
_entity.pdbx_description
1 polymer ?
#
loop_
_entity_poly.entity_id
_entity_poly.type
_entity_poly.pdbx_seq_one_letter_code
_entity_poly.pdbx_strand_id
1 'polypeptide(L)' 'MPSIVLVQVHRAGEAEGDEERDGLGSGVVINEDGDILTSLHVVTQSLGITVTFADGTGVSADVIAEVP' A
#
# COMPACT_ATOMS: atom_id res chain seq x y z
N MET A 1 -14.17 9.28 8.06
CA MET A 1 -12.86 8.69 7.69
C MET A 1 -12.79 8.65 6.18
N PRO A 2 -11.67 9.04 5.56
CA PRO A 2 -11.47 8.85 4.13
C PRO A 2 -11.55 7.35 3.82
N SER A 3 -12.38 6.99 2.85
CA SER A 3 -12.58 5.58 2.50
C SER A 3 -11.54 5.06 1.52
N ILE A 4 -10.91 5.95 0.72
CA ILE A 4 -9.91 5.58 -0.28
C ILE A 4 -8.51 6.03 0.15
N VAL A 5 -7.53 5.21 -0.18
CA VAL A 5 -6.11 5.46 0.13
C VAL A 5 -5.24 5.15 -1.09
N LEU A 6 -4.12 5.86 -1.20
CA LEU A 6 -3.03 5.51 -2.11
C LEU A 6 -2.15 4.45 -1.45
N VAL A 7 -1.79 3.41 -2.18
CA VAL A 7 -0.91 2.33 -1.72
C VAL A 7 0.37 2.37 -2.56
N GLN A 8 1.50 2.49 -1.88
CA GLN A 8 2.83 2.46 -2.48
C GLN A 8 3.64 1.33 -1.85
N VAL A 9 4.26 0.49 -2.66
CA VAL A 9 5.12 -0.59 -2.17
C VAL A 9 6.54 -0.46 -2.71
N HIS A 10 7.51 -0.70 -1.84
CA HIS A 10 8.93 -0.70 -2.16
C HIS A 10 9.43 -2.15 -2.23
N ARG A 11 10.36 -2.48 -3.14
CA ARG A 11 10.93 -3.83 -3.29
C ARG A 11 12.47 -3.84 -3.21
N ALA A 12 13.04 -5.02 -3.00
CA ALA A 12 14.49 -5.17 -2.84
C ALA A 12 15.23 -4.94 -4.17
N GLY A 13 16.20 -4.03 -4.19
CA GLY A 13 17.09 -3.82 -5.34
C GLY A 13 16.91 -2.48 -6.06
N GLU A 14 16.11 -1.57 -5.50
CA GLU A 14 15.81 -0.27 -6.09
C GLU A 14 16.80 0.80 -5.57
N ALA A 15 17.52 1.44 -6.48
CA ALA A 15 18.26 2.65 -6.19
C ALA A 15 17.30 3.85 -6.18
N GLU A 16 17.60 4.87 -5.37
CA GLU A 16 16.86 6.15 -5.35
C GLU A 16 16.75 6.71 -6.79
N GLY A 17 15.59 6.58 -7.42
CA GLY A 17 15.32 7.09 -8.78
C GLY A 17 14.56 6.16 -9.73
N ASP A 18 14.37 4.88 -9.42
CA ASP A 18 13.60 3.92 -10.24
C ASP A 18 12.11 3.86 -9.78
N GLU A 19 11.40 4.99 -9.86
CA GLU A 19 9.96 5.12 -9.51
C GLU A 19 9.04 4.18 -10.32
N GLU A 20 9.56 3.59 -11.41
CA GLU A 20 8.81 2.74 -12.35
C GLU A 20 8.65 1.29 -11.86
N ARG A 21 9.28 0.91 -10.73
CA ARG A 21 9.22 -0.45 -10.16
C ARG A 21 8.58 -0.56 -8.78
N ASP A 22 8.37 0.58 -8.11
CA ASP A 22 7.51 0.67 -6.95
C ASP A 22 6.08 0.31 -7.35
N GLY A 23 5.46 -0.62 -6.62
CA GLY A 23 4.08 -0.99 -6.92
C GLY A 23 3.15 0.12 -6.45
N LEU A 24 2.40 0.70 -7.37
CA LEU A 24 1.43 1.75 -7.09
C LEU A 24 0.01 1.18 -7.22
N GLY A 25 -0.85 1.48 -6.26
CA GLY A 25 -2.24 1.06 -6.28
C GLY A 25 -3.13 1.93 -5.41
N SER A 26 -4.39 1.52 -5.31
CA SER A 26 -5.37 2.12 -4.41
C SER A 26 -5.88 1.07 -3.45
N GLY A 27 -6.24 1.48 -2.25
CA GLY A 27 -6.94 0.65 -1.29
C GLY A 27 -8.21 1.31 -0.78
N VAL A 28 -9.03 0.53 -0.09
CA VAL A 28 -10.22 1.02 0.62
C VAL A 28 -10.13 0.59 2.08
N VAL A 29 -10.36 1.53 3.00
CA VAL A 29 -10.48 1.22 4.43
C VAL A 29 -11.83 0.54 4.67
N ILE A 30 -11.82 -0.67 5.23
CA ILE A 30 -13.01 -1.52 5.36
C ILE A 30 -13.60 -1.56 6.77
N ASN A 31 -12.90 -1.06 7.78
CA ASN A 31 -13.38 -1.00 9.17
C ASN A 31 -12.72 0.14 9.98
N GLU A 32 -13.16 0.32 11.22
CA GLU A 32 -12.65 1.35 12.14
C GLU A 32 -11.26 1.04 12.69
N ASP A 33 -10.83 -0.23 12.64
CA ASP A 33 -9.49 -0.68 13.04
C ASP A 33 -8.41 -0.29 12.00
N GLY A 34 -8.83 0.12 10.80
CA GLY A 34 -7.93 0.57 9.75
C GLY A 34 -7.50 -0.51 8.77
N ASP A 35 -8.19 -1.67 8.72
CA ASP A 35 -7.92 -2.69 7.72
C ASP A 35 -8.19 -2.12 6.32
N ILE A 36 -7.30 -2.45 5.38
CA ILE A 36 -7.35 -1.96 4.01
C ILE A 36 -7.44 -3.14 3.05
N LEU A 37 -8.41 -3.09 2.14
CA LEU A 37 -8.50 -4.03 1.02
C LEU A 37 -7.86 -3.41 -0.22
N THR A 38 -6.98 -4.17 -0.88
CA THR A 38 -6.33 -3.81 -2.15
C THR A 38 -6.18 -5.07 -3.02
N SER A 39 -5.69 -4.89 -4.24
CA SER A 39 -5.39 -6.01 -5.13
C SER A 39 -4.12 -6.72 -4.70
N LEU A 40 -4.14 -8.06 -4.69
CA LEU A 40 -2.98 -8.88 -4.33
C LEU A 40 -1.74 -8.52 -5.17
N HIS A 41 -1.90 -8.29 -6.48
CA HIS A 41 -0.79 -7.95 -7.38
C HIS A 41 -0.08 -6.63 -7.01
N VAL A 42 -0.73 -5.73 -6.26
CA VAL A 42 -0.12 -4.47 -5.82
C VAL A 42 0.90 -4.76 -4.72
N VAL A 43 0.51 -5.56 -3.72
CA VAL A 43 1.29 -5.79 -2.49
C VAL A 43 2.23 -7.00 -2.56
N THR A 44 2.12 -7.81 -3.61
CA THR A 44 2.97 -8.98 -3.84
C THR A 44 4.46 -8.60 -3.86
N GLN A 45 5.27 -9.39 -3.15
CA GLN A 45 6.74 -9.23 -3.05
C GLN A 45 7.19 -7.86 -2.50
N SER A 46 6.32 -7.15 -1.77
CA SER A 46 6.69 -5.89 -1.12
C SER A 46 7.65 -6.13 0.05
N LEU A 47 8.63 -5.24 0.19
CA LEU A 47 9.48 -5.15 1.39
C LEU A 47 8.94 -4.14 2.41
N GLY A 48 8.14 -3.19 1.94
CA GLY A 48 7.49 -2.19 2.76
C GLY A 48 6.32 -1.58 2.02
N ILE A 49 5.28 -1.23 2.76
CA ILE A 49 4.08 -0.60 2.23
C ILE A 49 3.88 0.74 2.94
N THR A 50 3.68 1.79 2.15
CA THR A 50 3.23 3.10 2.61
C THR A 50 1.83 3.35 2.09
N VAL A 51 0.94 3.73 2.99
CA VAL A 51 -0.44 4.10 2.69
C VAL A 51 -0.58 5.60 2.92
N THR A 52 -1.11 6.32 1.92
CA THR A 52 -1.41 7.75 2.05
C THR A 52 -2.92 7.98 2.02
N PHE A 53 -3.44 8.58 3.09
CA PHE A 53 -4.85 8.98 3.19
C PHE A 53 -5.13 10.25 2.39
N ALA A 54 -6.41 10.53 2.13
CA ALA A 54 -6.83 11.71 1.37
C ALA A 54 -6.46 13.06 2.01
N ASP A 55 -6.14 13.08 3.31
CA ASP A 55 -5.62 14.26 4.01
C ASP A 55 -4.10 14.45 3.88
N GLY A 56 -3.43 13.54 3.16
CA GLY A 56 -1.98 13.54 2.95
C GLY A 56 -1.19 12.80 4.04
N THR A 57 -1.85 12.25 5.06
CA THR A 57 -1.17 11.47 6.10
C THR A 57 -0.64 10.16 5.51
N GLY A 58 0.67 9.95 5.61
CA GLY A 58 1.34 8.70 5.22
C GLY A 58 1.61 7.80 6.44
N VAL A 59 1.26 6.52 6.36
CA VAL A 59 1.53 5.51 7.39
C VAL A 59 2.12 4.25 6.78
N SER A 60 2.91 3.51 7.57
CA SER A 60 3.35 2.18 7.17
C SER A 60 2.23 1.16 7.39
N ALA A 61 2.15 0.14 6.54
CA ALA A 61 1.17 -0.93 6.63
C ALA A 61 1.84 -2.30 6.44
N ASP A 62 1.22 -3.32 7.02
CA ASP A 62 1.63 -4.71 6.91
C ASP A 62 0.54 -5.54 6.24
N VAL A 63 0.93 -6.57 5.48
CA VAL A 63 -0.01 -7.55 4.94
C VAL A 63 -0.37 -8.54 6.04
N ILE A 64 -1.63 -8.55 6.45
CA ILE A 64 -2.15 -9.47 7.49
C ILE A 64 -2.84 -10.72 6.91
N ALA A 65 -3.28 -10.65 5.65
CA ALA A 65 -3.90 -11.77 4.93
C ALA A 65 -3.79 -11.59 3.41
N GLU A 66 -3.68 -12.70 2.67
CA GLU A 66 -3.66 -12.72 1.20
C GLU A 66 -4.64 -13.79 0.69
N VAL A 67 -5.37 -13.47 -0.38
CA VAL A 67 -6.25 -14.40 -1.09
C VAL A 67 -5.85 -14.39 -2.57
N PRO A 68 -5.42 -15.53 -3.15
CA PRO A 68 -5.02 -15.64 -4.55
C PRO A 68 -6.14 -15.33 -5.56
#